data_AF-A0A7C3CUM8-F1
#
_entry.id   AF-A0A7C3CUM8-F1
#
_cell.length_a   1.000
_cell.length_b   1.000
_cell.length_c   1.000
_cell.angle_alpha   90.00
_cell.angle_beta   90.00
_cell.angle_gamma   90.00
#
_symmetry.space_group_name_H-M   'P 1'
#
loop_
_entity.id
_entity.type
_entity.pdbx_description
1 polymer ?
#
loop_
_entity_poly.entity_id
_entity_poly.type
_entity_poly.pdbx_seq_one_letter_code
_entity_poly.pdbx_strand_id
1 'polypeptide(L)'
;MNNTIPKTTLLFLHLVYVFLFSFQACSVEGEKGSTSALSKKATATTSPKGSATGNNIQSSNPLHNDLLALSRLYLKYQSTGTTHSDELKAALSKIKHEDLSFVKQFVLHATQQSKDLLSHDFLKKPARKDLQHIYLLRRANWNTMSLHGITPAVLDTFEVGAINHNELLTAYYRLLFDGLQLARSRQVDFSNINIDLNKLNLNTAREKAILFYIAAELFSRKFNMQITRKNKEKQAAKNLLATFPKINGQDILEAEAPPLEDFRFMLGNGMRNKSFKEYFSTQYQKAKEYYRRL
;
A
#
# COMPACT_ATOMS: atom_id res chain seq x y z
N MET A 1 -29.03 18.92 27.76
CA MET A 1 -27.67 19.50 27.89
C MET A 1 -26.80 18.90 26.80
N ASN A 2 -26.53 19.68 25.74
CA ASN A 2 -25.78 19.26 24.56
C ASN A 2 -24.29 19.54 24.77
N ASN A 3 -23.46 18.50 24.86
CA ASN A 3 -22.01 18.64 24.86
C ASN A 3 -21.47 18.46 23.44
N THR A 4 -21.30 19.60 22.77
CA THR A 4 -20.59 19.73 21.50
C THR A 4 -19.09 19.59 21.74
N ILE A 5 -18.47 18.54 21.22
CA ILE A 5 -17.02 18.33 21.24
C ILE A 5 -16.39 19.29 20.19
N PRO A 6 -15.33 20.05 20.54
CA PRO A 6 -14.74 21.03 19.63
C PRO A 6 -14.03 20.37 18.44
N LYS A 7 -14.29 20.90 17.24
CA LYS A 7 -13.76 20.43 15.92
C LYS A 7 -12.23 20.52 15.77
N THR A 8 -11.51 21.06 16.75
CA THR A 8 -10.05 21.24 16.69
C THR A 8 -9.26 19.98 17.03
N THR A 9 -9.83 18.99 17.71
CA THR A 9 -9.14 17.72 18.03
C THR A 9 -9.11 16.75 16.85
N LEU A 10 -9.98 16.91 15.86
CA LEU A 10 -10.01 16.05 14.66
C LEU A 10 -8.90 16.39 13.65
N LEU A 11 -8.32 17.60 13.71
CA LEU A 11 -7.23 18.01 12.83
C LEU A 11 -5.86 17.43 13.24
N PHE A 12 -5.66 17.14 14.52
CA PHE A 12 -4.39 16.58 15.01
C PHE A 12 -4.18 15.11 14.61
N LEU A 13 -5.26 14.32 14.48
CA LEU A 13 -5.16 12.95 13.94
C LEU A 13 -4.90 12.91 12.43
N HIS A 14 -5.25 13.95 11.67
CA HIS A 14 -4.99 14.03 10.23
C HIS A 14 -3.53 14.39 9.91
N LEU A 15 -2.85 15.17 10.77
CA LEU A 15 -1.44 15.50 10.53
C LEU A 15 -0.50 14.31 10.79
N VAL A 16 -0.79 13.45 11.78
CA VAL A 16 0.04 12.27 12.08
C VAL A 16 -0.05 11.20 10.96
N TYR A 17 -1.20 11.09 10.28
CA TYR A 17 -1.41 10.09 9.22
C TYR A 17 -0.71 10.45 7.89
N VAL A 18 -0.44 11.74 7.64
CA VAL A 18 0.33 12.20 6.47
C VAL A 18 1.82 12.37 6.79
N PHE A 19 2.19 12.64 8.05
CA PHE A 19 3.60 12.82 8.45
C PHE A 19 4.38 11.53 8.71
N LEU A 20 3.73 10.39 9.02
CA LEU A 20 4.44 9.13 9.29
C LEU A 20 5.11 8.48 8.07
N PHE A 21 5.02 9.09 6.88
CA PHE A 21 5.81 8.69 5.70
C PHE A 21 6.87 9.70 5.26
N SER A 22 7.16 10.69 6.11
CA SER A 22 8.19 11.73 5.90
C SER A 22 9.18 11.75 7.06
N PHE A 23 9.98 10.70 7.23
CA PHE A 23 11.22 10.80 7.99
C PHE A 23 12.40 10.85 7.01
N GLN A 24 13.00 12.04 6.90
CA GLN A 24 14.38 12.20 6.46
C GLN A 24 15.28 11.50 7.46
N ALA A 25 16.04 10.51 7.02
CA ALA A 25 17.24 10.09 7.72
C ALA A 25 18.30 11.19 7.50
N CYS A 26 18.42 12.11 8.46
CA CYS A 26 19.67 12.83 8.64
C CYS A 26 20.67 11.85 9.23
N SER A 27 21.66 11.48 8.43
CA SER A 27 22.88 10.83 8.91
C SER A 27 23.65 11.85 9.75
N VAL A 28 23.91 11.55 11.02
CA VAL A 28 24.86 12.30 11.85
C VAL A 28 26.05 11.38 12.09
N GLU A 29 27.15 11.71 11.43
CA GLU A 29 28.47 11.19 11.77
C GLU A 29 29.03 11.93 13.00
N GLY A 30 29.81 11.21 13.80
CA GLY A 30 30.93 11.80 14.54
C GLY A 30 30.75 11.99 16.05
N GLU A 31 31.04 10.92 16.80
CA GLU A 31 31.46 11.00 18.20
C GLU A 31 32.78 11.79 18.35
N LYS A 32 32.82 12.76 19.28
CA LYS A 32 33.95 12.97 20.21
C LYS A 32 33.40 13.48 21.55
N GLY A 33 33.89 12.88 22.61
CA GLY A 33 33.25 12.86 23.93
C GLY A 33 33.49 14.07 24.84
N SER A 34 32.89 13.99 26.03
CA SER A 34 33.43 14.55 27.27
C SER A 34 32.58 14.04 28.45
N THR A 35 33.28 13.62 29.48
CA THR A 35 32.81 13.22 30.81
C THR A 35 32.05 14.32 31.55
N SER A 36 30.99 13.98 32.29
CA SER A 36 30.88 14.35 33.71
C SER A 36 29.78 13.56 34.42
N ALA A 37 30.06 13.24 35.69
CA ALA A 37 29.21 12.52 36.61
C ALA A 37 28.13 13.43 37.21
N LEU A 38 26.93 12.90 37.44
CA LEU A 38 26.13 13.32 38.59
C LEU A 38 25.10 12.27 38.99
N SER A 39 25.36 11.75 40.19
CA SER A 39 24.47 10.99 41.07
C SER A 39 23.12 11.69 41.28
N LYS A 40 22.02 10.92 41.25
CA LYS A 40 20.92 11.09 42.20
C LYS A 40 20.10 9.81 42.35
N LYS A 41 19.77 9.58 43.62
CA LYS A 41 19.22 8.39 44.28
C LYS A 41 17.70 8.52 44.44
N ALA A 42 17.07 7.38 44.67
CA ALA A 42 15.68 7.15 45.10
C ALA A 42 14.63 7.21 43.97
N THR A 43 13.60 6.35 43.92
CA THR A 43 12.89 5.67 45.01
C THR A 43 12.20 4.43 44.46
N ALA A 44 12.22 3.33 45.22
CA ALA A 44 11.41 2.16 44.94
C ALA A 44 9.93 2.47 45.18
N THR A 45 9.06 2.08 44.23
CA THR A 45 7.62 1.99 44.48
C THR A 45 7.12 0.71 43.84
N THR A 46 6.88 -0.26 44.71
CA THR A 46 6.16 -1.52 44.47
C THR A 46 4.66 -1.26 44.32
N SER A 47 4.06 -1.77 43.24
CA SER A 47 2.71 -2.38 43.13
C SER A 47 2.25 -2.42 41.66
N PRO A 48 1.25 -3.23 41.29
CA PRO A 48 1.14 -4.68 41.41
C PRO A 48 1.10 -5.35 40.01
N LYS A 49 1.41 -6.66 39.97
CA LYS A 49 1.26 -7.52 38.79
C LYS A 49 -0.21 -7.53 38.32
N GLY A 50 -0.49 -6.79 37.25
CA GLY A 50 -1.66 -7.03 36.41
C GLY A 50 -1.42 -8.26 35.55
N SER A 51 -1.94 -9.41 35.99
CA SER A 51 -2.09 -10.60 35.15
C SER A 51 -3.19 -10.34 34.13
N ALA A 52 -2.83 -9.76 32.99
CA ALA A 52 -3.67 -9.82 31.80
C ALA A 52 -3.51 -11.21 31.19
N THR A 53 -4.40 -12.12 31.57
CA THR A 53 -4.65 -13.37 30.85
C THR A 53 -5.03 -13.01 29.42
N GLY A 54 -4.02 -13.05 28.53
CA GLY A 54 -4.25 -12.99 27.09
C GLY A 54 -5.03 -14.24 26.71
N ASN A 55 -6.34 -14.08 26.53
CA ASN A 55 -7.18 -15.10 25.93
C ASN A 55 -6.64 -15.38 24.52
N ASN A 56 -5.88 -16.47 24.42
CA ASN A 56 -5.39 -17.01 23.17
C ASN A 56 -6.59 -17.60 22.43
N ILE A 57 -7.35 -16.75 21.74
CA ILE A 57 -8.37 -17.19 20.79
C ILE A 57 -7.61 -17.70 19.57
N GLN A 58 -7.18 -18.96 19.65
CA GLN A 58 -6.71 -19.73 18.52
C GLN A 58 -7.90 -19.86 17.55
N SER A 59 -7.90 -19.10 16.47
CA SER A 59 -8.82 -19.34 15.36
C SER A 59 -8.59 -20.76 14.85
N SER A 60 -9.70 -21.50 14.72
CA SER A 60 -9.71 -22.86 14.20
C SER A 60 -9.43 -22.94 12.70
N ASN A 61 -9.31 -21.80 11.99
CA ASN A 61 -9.11 -21.77 10.55
C ASN A 61 -7.61 -21.69 10.19
N PRO A 62 -7.00 -22.78 9.66
CA PRO A 62 -5.58 -22.78 9.28
C PRO A 62 -5.25 -21.73 8.21
N LEU A 63 -6.19 -21.43 7.30
CA LEU A 63 -6.04 -20.40 6.28
C LEU A 63 -5.76 -19.03 6.90
N HIS A 64 -6.52 -18.65 7.93
CA HIS A 64 -6.42 -17.34 8.57
C HIS A 64 -5.10 -17.19 9.33
N ASN A 65 -4.62 -18.25 9.97
CA ASN A 65 -3.30 -18.26 10.60
C ASN A 65 -2.18 -17.99 9.58
N ASP A 66 -2.20 -18.72 8.46
CA ASP A 66 -1.22 -18.57 7.38
C ASP A 66 -1.31 -17.19 6.71
N LEU A 67 -2.51 -16.65 6.53
CA LEU A 67 -2.71 -15.32 5.98
C LEU A 67 -2.18 -14.21 6.90
N LEU A 68 -2.33 -14.35 8.22
CA LEU A 68 -1.73 -13.42 9.16
C LEU A 68 -0.20 -13.49 9.16
N ALA A 69 0.36 -14.68 9.01
CA ALA A 69 1.80 -14.82 8.83
C ALA A 69 2.26 -14.12 7.55
N LEU A 70 1.53 -14.24 6.43
CA LEU A 70 1.79 -13.48 5.20
C LEU A 70 1.70 -11.96 5.39
N SER A 71 0.70 -11.48 6.13
CA SER A 71 0.55 -10.06 6.47
C SER A 71 1.76 -9.53 7.25
N ARG A 72 2.23 -10.29 8.25
CA ARG A 72 3.42 -9.95 9.04
C ARG A 72 4.68 -9.92 8.17
N LEU A 73 4.85 -10.89 7.27
CA LEU A 73 5.98 -10.91 6.33
C LEU A 73 5.93 -9.71 5.38
N TYR A 74 4.77 -9.42 4.80
CA TYR A 74 4.58 -8.24 3.95
C TYR A 74 5.00 -6.97 4.69
N LEU A 75 4.47 -6.72 5.88
CA LEU A 75 4.78 -5.51 6.66
C LEU A 75 6.25 -5.44 7.10
N LYS A 76 6.87 -6.57 7.45
CA LYS A 76 8.27 -6.65 7.83
C LYS A 76 9.19 -6.23 6.69
N TYR A 77 8.91 -6.70 5.46
CA TYR A 77 9.86 -6.56 4.34
C TYR A 77 9.50 -5.48 3.31
N GLN A 78 8.27 -4.95 3.30
CA GLN A 78 7.81 -3.98 2.29
C GLN A 78 8.72 -2.73 2.15
N SER A 79 9.42 -2.34 3.22
CA SER A 79 10.33 -1.18 3.24
C SER A 79 11.81 -1.54 3.16
N THR A 80 12.15 -2.84 3.13
CA THR A 80 13.55 -3.32 3.20
C THR A 80 14.20 -3.54 1.84
N GLY A 81 13.40 -3.58 0.76
CA GLY A 81 13.88 -3.88 -0.59
C GLY A 81 14.39 -5.31 -0.72
N THR A 82 15.40 -5.53 -1.58
CA THR A 82 15.89 -6.87 -1.95
C THR A 82 16.85 -7.51 -0.94
N THR A 83 17.24 -6.81 0.12
CA THR A 83 18.30 -7.21 1.05
C THR A 83 18.02 -8.52 1.80
N HIS A 84 16.74 -8.88 1.96
CA HIS A 84 16.31 -10.04 2.75
C HIS A 84 15.58 -11.11 1.91
N SER A 85 15.92 -11.23 0.62
CA SER A 85 15.22 -12.14 -0.31
C SER A 85 15.19 -13.60 0.18
N ASP A 86 16.32 -14.12 0.66
CA ASP A 86 16.42 -15.53 1.07
C ASP A 86 15.73 -15.81 2.40
N GLU A 87 15.84 -14.88 3.36
CA GLU A 87 15.12 -14.95 4.63
C GLU A 87 13.60 -14.92 4.39
N LEU A 88 13.12 -14.06 3.49
CA LEU A 88 11.73 -14.00 3.09
C LEU A 88 11.28 -15.31 2.42
N LYS A 89 12.04 -15.84 1.45
CA LYS A 89 11.71 -17.12 0.80
C LYS A 89 11.63 -18.26 1.80
N ALA A 90 12.57 -18.33 2.75
CA ALA A 90 12.57 -19.32 3.82
C ALA A 90 11.39 -19.17 4.80
N ALA A 91 10.91 -17.94 5.00
CA ALA A 91 9.70 -17.72 5.80
C ALA A 91 8.42 -18.08 5.01
N LEU A 92 8.37 -17.76 3.72
CA LEU A 92 7.25 -18.11 2.84
C LEU A 92 7.10 -19.62 2.65
N SER A 93 8.20 -20.40 2.68
CA SER A 93 8.14 -21.87 2.58
C SER A 93 7.45 -22.53 3.79
N LYS A 94 7.38 -21.83 4.94
CA LYS A 94 6.66 -22.30 6.13
C LYS A 94 5.14 -22.16 6.03
N ILE A 95 4.65 -21.34 5.09
CA ILE A 95 3.23 -21.18 4.79
C ILE A 95 2.79 -22.35 3.91
N LYS A 96 1.94 -23.22 4.45
CA LYS A 96 1.60 -24.51 3.82
C LYS A 96 0.25 -24.52 3.14
N HIS A 97 -0.63 -23.57 3.44
CA HIS A 97 -1.96 -23.55 2.84
C HIS A 97 -1.89 -23.35 1.32
N GLU A 98 -2.36 -24.32 0.55
CA GLU A 98 -2.22 -24.38 -0.92
C GLU A 98 -2.94 -23.24 -1.63
N ASP A 99 -4.10 -22.85 -1.10
CA ASP A 99 -4.91 -21.73 -1.59
C ASP A 99 -4.24 -20.35 -1.48
N LEU A 100 -3.11 -20.26 -0.78
CA LEU A 100 -2.35 -19.02 -0.62
C LEU A 100 -1.15 -18.94 -1.56
N SER A 101 -0.99 -19.86 -2.51
CA SER A 101 0.11 -19.88 -3.48
C SER A 101 0.26 -18.55 -4.22
N PHE A 102 -0.84 -17.99 -4.74
CA PHE A 102 -0.84 -16.68 -5.39
C PHE A 102 -0.42 -15.55 -4.42
N VAL A 103 -0.97 -15.55 -3.20
CA VAL A 103 -0.67 -14.52 -2.19
C VAL A 103 0.80 -14.58 -1.76
N LYS A 104 1.39 -15.77 -1.66
CA LYS A 104 2.82 -15.96 -1.39
C LYS A 104 3.69 -15.32 -2.47
N GLN A 105 3.37 -15.59 -3.74
CA GLN A 105 4.08 -14.96 -4.87
C GLN A 105 3.89 -13.45 -4.87
N PHE A 106 2.67 -12.98 -4.61
CA PHE A 106 2.41 -11.55 -4.48
C PHE A 106 3.25 -10.90 -3.38
N VAL A 107 3.30 -11.47 -2.17
CA VAL A 107 4.10 -10.92 -1.06
C VAL A 107 5.59 -10.92 -1.40
N LEU A 108 6.09 -11.97 -2.05
CA LEU A 108 7.47 -12.03 -2.52
C LEU A 108 7.77 -10.86 -3.45
N HIS A 109 7.05 -10.71 -4.56
CA HIS A 109 7.36 -9.66 -5.53
C HIS A 109 7.07 -8.24 -5.01
N ALA A 110 6.02 -8.07 -4.19
CA ALA A 110 5.63 -6.78 -3.64
C ALA A 110 6.66 -6.22 -2.66
N THR A 111 7.30 -7.08 -1.86
CA THR A 111 8.32 -6.67 -0.88
C THR A 111 9.71 -6.52 -1.48
N GLN A 112 10.00 -7.22 -2.57
CA GLN A 112 11.28 -7.13 -3.29
C GLN A 112 11.34 -5.94 -4.27
N GLN A 113 10.29 -5.12 -4.37
CA GLN A 113 10.24 -3.95 -5.25
C GLN A 113 10.52 -4.30 -6.72
N SER A 114 10.13 -5.52 -7.13
CA SER A 114 10.42 -5.99 -8.48
C SER A 114 9.54 -5.29 -9.52
N LYS A 115 10.13 -4.97 -10.67
CA LYS A 115 9.38 -4.55 -11.88
C LYS A 115 8.39 -5.61 -12.35
N ASP A 116 8.56 -6.86 -11.91
CA ASP A 116 7.68 -7.97 -12.23
C ASP A 116 6.25 -7.73 -11.73
N LEU A 117 6.02 -6.84 -10.77
CA LEU A 117 4.66 -6.43 -10.37
C LEU A 117 3.86 -5.80 -11.52
N LEU A 118 4.55 -5.29 -12.55
CA LEU A 118 3.93 -4.81 -13.79
C LEU A 118 4.02 -5.84 -14.94
N SER A 119 4.37 -7.09 -14.65
CA SER A 119 4.28 -8.18 -15.62
C SER A 119 2.82 -8.58 -15.87
N HIS A 120 2.60 -9.33 -16.95
CA HIS A 120 1.28 -9.88 -17.26
C HIS A 120 0.71 -10.72 -16.11
N ASP A 121 1.54 -11.47 -15.39
CA ASP A 121 1.10 -12.37 -14.32
C ASP A 121 0.45 -11.67 -13.13
N PHE A 122 0.87 -10.44 -12.83
CA PHE A 122 0.31 -9.62 -11.76
C PHE A 122 -0.68 -8.55 -12.26
N LEU A 123 -0.61 -8.17 -13.53
CA LEU A 123 -1.59 -7.25 -14.10
C LEU A 123 -2.87 -7.95 -14.55
N LYS A 124 -2.79 -9.22 -14.95
CA LYS A 124 -3.97 -10.01 -15.33
C LYS A 124 -4.91 -10.15 -14.14
N LYS A 125 -6.22 -10.13 -14.42
CA LYS A 125 -7.25 -10.29 -13.39
C LYS A 125 -7.06 -11.63 -12.64
N PRO A 126 -6.79 -11.62 -11.32
CA PRO A 126 -6.70 -12.85 -10.53
C PRO A 126 -8.05 -13.55 -10.39
N ALA A 127 -8.03 -14.81 -9.94
CA ALA A 127 -9.26 -15.50 -9.59
C ALA A 127 -9.96 -14.80 -8.40
N ARG A 128 -11.29 -14.94 -8.31
CA ARG A 128 -12.06 -14.32 -7.23
C ARG A 128 -11.54 -14.70 -5.84
N LYS A 129 -11.19 -15.98 -5.65
CA LYS A 129 -10.63 -16.50 -4.39
C LYS A 129 -9.33 -15.78 -4.01
N ASP A 130 -8.44 -15.55 -4.98
CA ASP A 130 -7.19 -14.82 -4.75
C ASP A 130 -7.44 -13.35 -4.41
N LEU A 131 -8.39 -12.70 -5.09
CA LEU A 131 -8.81 -11.33 -4.77
C LEU A 131 -9.34 -11.23 -3.33
N GLN A 132 -10.09 -12.24 -2.87
CA GLN A 132 -10.60 -12.31 -1.51
C GLN A 132 -9.46 -12.48 -0.48
N HIS A 133 -8.47 -13.34 -0.76
CA HIS A 133 -7.31 -13.47 0.12
C HIS A 133 -6.45 -12.20 0.16
N ILE A 134 -6.23 -11.54 -0.98
CA ILE A 134 -5.52 -10.24 -1.00
C ILE A 134 -6.31 -9.17 -0.24
N TYR A 135 -7.64 -9.17 -0.36
CA TYR A 135 -8.48 -8.27 0.43
C TYR A 135 -8.28 -8.50 1.94
N LEU A 136 -8.32 -9.75 2.40
CA LEU A 136 -8.05 -10.10 3.79
C LEU A 136 -6.62 -9.72 4.21
N LEU A 137 -5.61 -9.97 3.36
CA LEU A 137 -4.22 -9.59 3.62
C LEU A 137 -4.11 -8.07 3.85
N ARG A 138 -4.76 -7.28 2.99
CA ARG A 138 -4.80 -5.81 3.12
C ARG A 138 -5.54 -5.36 4.38
N ARG A 139 -6.65 -6.00 4.71
CA ARG A 139 -7.39 -5.75 5.96
C ARG A 139 -6.54 -6.09 7.19
N ALA A 140 -5.78 -7.18 7.12
CA ALA A 140 -4.80 -7.51 8.14
C ALA A 140 -3.74 -6.40 8.21
N ASN A 141 -3.14 -5.99 7.10
CA ASN A 141 -2.13 -4.94 7.14
C ASN A 141 -2.61 -3.64 7.82
N TRP A 142 -3.85 -3.22 7.58
CA TRP A 142 -4.42 -2.00 8.19
C TRP A 142 -4.71 -2.08 9.68
N ASN A 143 -5.01 -3.26 10.21
CA ASN A 143 -5.39 -3.42 11.62
C ASN A 143 -4.16 -3.67 12.52
N THR A 144 -2.94 -3.66 11.97
CA THR A 144 -1.71 -3.85 12.77
C THR A 144 -1.42 -2.69 13.71
N MET A 145 -2.03 -1.54 13.47
CA MET A 145 -2.01 -0.37 14.36
C MET A 145 -3.16 -0.36 15.38
N SER A 146 -3.98 -1.43 15.44
CA SER A 146 -5.05 -1.53 16.44
C SER A 146 -4.49 -1.91 17.81
N LEU A 147 -5.11 -1.40 18.88
CA LEU A 147 -4.65 -1.56 20.28
C LEU A 147 -4.44 -3.02 20.70
N HIS A 148 -5.18 -3.96 20.09
CA HIS A 148 -5.18 -5.37 20.45
C HIS A 148 -4.39 -6.25 19.47
N GLY A 149 -3.73 -5.64 18.47
CA GLY A 149 -3.12 -6.38 17.36
C GLY A 149 -4.15 -7.18 16.56
N ILE A 150 -3.68 -8.01 15.63
CA ILE A 150 -4.55 -8.86 14.82
C ILE A 150 -4.42 -10.29 15.23
N THR A 151 -5.56 -10.84 15.65
CA THR A 151 -5.77 -12.27 15.86
C THR A 151 -6.50 -12.85 14.65
N PRO A 152 -6.39 -14.15 14.39
CA PRO A 152 -7.08 -14.73 13.23
C PRO A 152 -8.60 -14.74 13.42
N ALA A 153 -9.10 -14.67 14.66
CA ALA A 153 -10.51 -14.42 14.97
C ALA A 153 -11.02 -13.08 14.40
N VAL A 154 -10.17 -12.06 14.24
CA VAL A 154 -10.56 -10.81 13.58
C VAL A 154 -10.83 -11.04 12.10
N LEU A 155 -10.09 -11.94 11.45
CA LEU A 155 -10.33 -12.28 10.04
C LEU A 155 -11.66 -13.01 9.86
N ASP A 156 -12.08 -13.83 10.84
CA ASP A 156 -13.37 -14.50 10.84
C ASP A 156 -14.55 -13.51 10.86
N THR A 157 -14.36 -12.28 11.35
CA THR A 157 -15.39 -11.22 11.34
C THR A 157 -15.57 -10.56 9.96
N PHE A 158 -14.67 -10.78 9.02
CA PHE A 158 -14.75 -10.17 7.70
C PHE A 158 -15.59 -11.04 6.77
N GLU A 159 -16.79 -10.57 6.42
CA GLU A 159 -17.69 -11.20 5.45
C GLU A 159 -17.21 -10.99 4.00
N VAL A 160 -16.07 -11.56 3.66
CA VAL A 160 -15.39 -11.35 2.37
C VAL A 160 -16.21 -11.88 1.18
N GLY A 161 -17.08 -12.86 1.42
CA GLY A 161 -18.02 -13.38 0.42
C GLY A 161 -18.98 -12.32 -0.11
N ALA A 162 -19.40 -11.39 0.75
CA ALA A 162 -20.35 -10.32 0.43
C ALA A 162 -19.69 -9.09 -0.21
N ILE A 163 -18.36 -9.02 -0.24
CA ILE A 163 -17.65 -7.86 -0.80
C ILE A 163 -17.84 -7.80 -2.31
N ASN A 164 -18.20 -6.60 -2.77
CA ASN A 164 -18.39 -6.31 -4.18
C ASN A 164 -17.10 -6.56 -4.97
N HIS A 165 -17.25 -7.14 -6.16
CA HIS A 165 -16.13 -7.45 -7.05
C HIS A 165 -15.23 -6.24 -7.36
N ASN A 166 -15.81 -5.06 -7.58
CA ASN A 166 -15.04 -3.84 -7.86
C ASN A 166 -14.21 -3.40 -6.65
N GLU A 167 -14.71 -3.61 -5.43
CA GLU A 167 -13.95 -3.33 -4.21
C GLU A 167 -12.79 -4.31 -4.04
N LEU A 168 -13.00 -5.61 -4.31
CA LEU A 168 -11.95 -6.62 -4.31
C LEU A 168 -10.85 -6.29 -5.33
N LEU A 169 -11.24 -5.96 -6.56
CA LEU A 169 -10.31 -5.62 -7.62
C LEU A 169 -9.56 -4.31 -7.33
N THR A 170 -10.25 -3.31 -6.78
CA THR A 170 -9.62 -2.07 -6.30
C THR A 170 -8.61 -2.35 -5.20
N ALA A 171 -8.96 -3.21 -4.22
CA ALA A 171 -8.04 -3.57 -3.14
C ALA A 171 -6.77 -4.24 -3.67
N TYR A 172 -6.93 -5.15 -4.63
CA TYR A 172 -5.82 -5.86 -5.29
C TYR A 172 -4.87 -4.90 -6.00
N TYR A 173 -5.37 -4.14 -6.99
CA TYR A 173 -4.49 -3.26 -7.77
C TYR A 173 -3.89 -2.15 -6.91
N ARG A 174 -4.62 -1.62 -5.92
CA ARG A 174 -4.00 -0.66 -5.00
C ARG A 174 -2.80 -1.27 -4.26
N LEU A 175 -2.96 -2.46 -3.69
CA LEU A 175 -1.86 -3.11 -2.97
C LEU A 175 -0.68 -3.43 -3.92
N LEU A 176 -0.98 -3.83 -5.16
CA LEU A 176 0.02 -4.05 -6.21
C LEU A 176 0.86 -2.78 -6.45
N PHE A 177 0.21 -1.65 -6.69
CA PHE A 177 0.87 -0.37 -6.99
C PHE A 177 1.49 0.28 -5.74
N ASP A 178 0.97 0.01 -4.54
CA ASP A 178 1.60 0.41 -3.28
C ASP A 178 2.98 -0.27 -3.15
N GLY A 179 3.11 -1.55 -3.52
CA GLY A 179 4.40 -2.26 -3.57
C GLY A 179 5.43 -1.60 -4.50
N LEU A 180 4.98 -1.04 -5.62
CA LEU A 180 5.83 -0.28 -6.55
C LEU A 180 6.23 1.11 -6.00
N GLN A 181 5.40 1.73 -5.17
CA GLN A 181 5.70 3.03 -4.58
C GLN A 181 6.81 2.94 -3.53
N LEU A 182 6.93 1.81 -2.84
CA LEU A 182 7.91 1.61 -1.77
C LEU A 182 9.35 1.55 -2.27
N ALA A 183 9.56 1.42 -3.59
CA ALA A 183 10.84 1.56 -4.29
C ALA A 183 11.39 3.01 -4.30
N ARG A 184 11.29 3.73 -3.18
CA ARG A 184 11.49 5.19 -3.06
C ARG A 184 12.92 5.67 -3.33
N SER A 185 13.92 4.80 -3.25
CA SER A 185 15.34 5.20 -3.35
C SER A 185 15.92 5.11 -4.77
N ARG A 186 15.22 4.47 -5.72
CA ARG A 186 15.72 4.32 -7.10
C ARG A 186 14.66 4.77 -8.09
N GLN A 187 15.04 5.62 -9.05
CA GLN A 187 14.23 5.84 -10.24
C GLN A 187 14.24 4.54 -11.04
N VAL A 188 13.21 3.71 -10.83
CA VAL A 188 13.02 2.49 -11.60
C VAL A 188 12.47 2.87 -12.97
N ASP A 189 13.14 2.39 -14.01
CA ASP A 189 12.70 2.59 -15.38
C ASP A 189 11.67 1.54 -15.80
N PHE A 190 10.49 2.01 -16.17
CA PHE A 190 9.37 1.21 -16.66
C PHE A 190 9.07 1.48 -18.14
N SER A 191 9.92 2.22 -18.86
CA SER A 191 9.75 2.60 -20.27
C SER A 191 9.50 1.41 -21.20
N ASN A 192 10.08 0.26 -20.90
CA ASN A 192 9.94 -0.98 -21.66
C ASN A 192 8.64 -1.76 -21.36
N ILE A 193 7.80 -1.25 -20.46
CA ILE A 193 6.57 -1.92 -20.04
C ILE A 193 5.38 -1.27 -20.72
N ASN A 194 4.53 -2.09 -21.33
CA ASN A 194 3.24 -1.68 -21.87
C ASN A 194 2.11 -2.44 -21.16
N ILE A 195 1.24 -1.68 -20.47
CA ILE A 195 0.03 -2.18 -19.83
C ILE A 195 -1.07 -2.22 -20.88
N ASP A 196 -1.18 -3.37 -21.56
CA ASP A 196 -2.23 -3.62 -22.56
C ASP A 196 -3.51 -4.11 -21.88
N LEU A 197 -4.44 -3.18 -21.59
CA LEU A 197 -5.69 -3.45 -20.87
C LEU A 197 -6.58 -4.51 -21.56
N ASN A 198 -6.38 -4.75 -22.86
CA ASN A 198 -7.14 -5.73 -23.62
C ASN A 198 -6.61 -7.16 -23.45
N LYS A 199 -5.39 -7.33 -22.93
CA LYS A 199 -4.74 -8.64 -22.71
C LYS A 199 -4.80 -9.13 -21.26
N LEU A 200 -5.43 -8.38 -20.36
CA LEU A 200 -5.40 -8.65 -18.91
C LEU A 200 -6.63 -9.39 -18.36
N ASN A 201 -7.49 -9.93 -19.23
CA ASN A 201 -8.77 -10.57 -18.85
C ASN A 201 -9.68 -9.66 -18.00
N LEU A 202 -9.61 -8.35 -18.25
CA LEU A 202 -10.52 -7.34 -17.70
C LEU A 202 -11.72 -7.25 -18.65
N ASN A 203 -12.80 -7.92 -18.26
CA ASN A 203 -13.95 -8.23 -19.11
C ASN A 203 -14.90 -7.04 -19.27
N THR A 204 -14.86 -6.06 -18.36
CA THR A 204 -15.73 -4.89 -18.40
C THR A 204 -14.93 -3.60 -18.52
N ALA A 205 -15.53 -2.56 -19.10
CA ALA A 205 -14.93 -1.22 -19.13
C ALA A 205 -14.60 -0.71 -17.72
N ARG A 206 -15.43 -1.02 -16.73
CA ARG A 206 -15.20 -0.69 -15.32
C ARG A 206 -13.95 -1.38 -14.77
N GLU A 207 -13.75 -2.67 -15.03
CA GLU A 207 -12.54 -3.39 -14.60
C GLU A 207 -11.27 -2.77 -15.22
N LYS A 208 -11.31 -2.45 -16.53
CA LYS A 208 -10.22 -1.75 -17.22
C LYS A 208 -9.94 -0.37 -16.62
N ALA A 209 -11.00 0.38 -16.33
CA ALA A 209 -10.91 1.69 -15.71
C ALA A 209 -10.29 1.63 -14.29
N ILE A 210 -10.63 0.62 -13.48
CA ILE A 210 -10.06 0.45 -12.14
C ILE A 210 -8.53 0.36 -12.22
N LEU A 211 -8.01 -0.53 -13.08
CA LEU A 211 -6.56 -0.66 -13.28
C LEU A 211 -5.96 0.64 -13.83
N PHE A 212 -6.57 1.20 -14.89
CA PHE A 212 -6.11 2.44 -15.51
C PHE A 212 -5.94 3.56 -14.49
N TYR A 213 -6.98 3.86 -13.71
CA TYR A 213 -6.97 5.00 -12.79
C TYR A 213 -6.03 4.79 -11.61
N ILE A 214 -5.88 3.57 -11.10
CA ILE A 214 -4.92 3.26 -10.03
C ILE A 214 -3.49 3.43 -10.54
N ALA A 215 -3.18 2.89 -11.73
CA ALA A 215 -1.87 3.06 -12.35
C ALA A 215 -1.58 4.55 -12.62
N ALA A 216 -2.51 5.23 -13.30
CA ALA A 216 -2.38 6.63 -13.63
C ALA A 216 -2.20 7.51 -12.40
N GLU A 217 -2.91 7.25 -11.30
CA GLU A 217 -2.77 8.00 -10.04
C GLU A 217 -1.34 7.91 -9.48
N LEU A 218 -0.74 6.71 -9.42
CA LEU A 218 0.61 6.52 -8.90
C LEU A 218 1.64 7.33 -9.71
N PHE A 219 1.64 7.15 -11.03
CA PHE A 219 2.61 7.80 -11.92
C PHE A 219 2.37 9.31 -12.00
N SER A 220 1.11 9.75 -12.04
CA SER A 220 0.75 11.16 -12.01
C SER A 220 1.16 11.83 -10.72
N ARG A 221 1.01 11.17 -9.56
CA ARG A 221 1.49 11.69 -8.27
C ARG A 221 3.00 11.90 -8.27
N LYS A 222 3.78 10.96 -8.83
CA LYS A 222 5.24 11.11 -8.98
C LYS A 222 5.59 12.30 -9.86
N PHE A 223 4.91 12.44 -11.00
CA PHE A 223 5.10 13.56 -11.93
C PHE A 223 4.73 14.92 -11.30
N ASN A 224 3.57 15.01 -10.65
CA ASN A 224 3.11 16.20 -9.94
C ASN A 224 4.12 16.64 -8.87
N MET A 225 4.66 15.68 -8.10
CA MET A 225 5.70 15.96 -7.11
C MET A 225 6.97 16.50 -7.77
N GLN A 226 7.40 15.93 -8.90
CA GLN A 226 8.59 16.41 -9.62
C GLN A 226 8.43 17.84 -10.13
N ILE A 227 7.26 18.19 -10.67
CA ILE A 227 6.99 19.54 -11.19
C ILE A 227 6.85 20.59 -10.08
N THR A 228 6.34 20.21 -8.92
CA THR A 228 6.08 21.13 -7.81
C THR A 228 7.29 21.39 -6.91
N ARG A 229 8.35 20.57 -7.01
CA ARG A 229 9.62 20.82 -6.32
C ARG A 229 10.25 22.13 -6.81
N LYS A 230 10.58 23.04 -5.88
CA LYS A 230 11.24 24.31 -6.19
C LYS A 230 12.56 24.02 -6.92
N ASN A 231 12.84 24.75 -8.00
CA ASN A 231 13.87 24.53 -9.05
C ASN A 231 13.38 23.70 -10.24
N LYS A 232 12.51 24.34 -11.03
CA LYS A 232 11.87 23.85 -12.26
C LYS A 232 12.87 23.29 -13.28
N GLU A 233 13.22 22.03 -13.18
CA GLU A 233 13.76 21.32 -14.33
C GLU A 233 12.59 20.70 -15.10
N LYS A 234 11.98 21.49 -16.01
CA LYS A 234 11.08 20.94 -17.04
C LYS A 234 11.71 19.70 -17.69
N GLN A 235 13.03 19.73 -17.87
CA GLN A 235 13.80 18.58 -18.36
C GLN A 235 13.74 17.38 -17.42
N ALA A 236 13.90 17.54 -16.11
CA ALA A 236 13.77 16.44 -15.16
C ALA A 236 12.35 15.84 -15.15
N ALA A 237 11.31 16.68 -15.32
CA ALA A 237 9.94 16.19 -15.48
C ALA A 237 9.76 15.39 -16.79
N LYS A 238 10.33 15.87 -17.92
CA LYS A 238 10.36 15.14 -19.20
C LYS A 238 11.11 13.82 -19.10
N ASN A 239 12.29 13.82 -18.47
CA ASN A 239 13.10 12.62 -18.23
C ASN A 239 12.32 11.61 -17.38
N LEU A 240 11.61 12.06 -16.34
CA LEU A 240 10.78 11.19 -15.51
C LEU A 240 9.61 10.58 -16.31
N LEU A 241 8.96 11.35 -17.19
CA LEU A 241 7.90 10.79 -18.05
C LEU A 241 8.43 9.69 -18.97
N ALA A 242 9.65 9.86 -19.49
CA ALA A 242 10.28 8.86 -20.35
C ALA A 242 10.50 7.51 -19.63
N THR A 243 10.52 7.48 -18.29
CA THR A 243 10.65 6.24 -17.51
C THR A 243 9.33 5.60 -17.14
N PHE A 244 8.18 6.18 -17.49
CA PHE A 244 6.87 5.64 -17.14
C PHE A 244 6.49 4.49 -18.09
N PRO A 245 5.67 3.54 -17.62
CA PRO A 245 5.12 2.54 -18.53
C PRO A 245 4.11 3.19 -19.46
N LYS A 246 3.89 2.54 -20.59
CA LYS A 246 2.81 2.88 -21.52
C LYS A 246 1.52 2.17 -21.15
N ILE A 247 0.38 2.73 -21.51
CA ILE A 247 -0.93 2.08 -21.43
C ILE A 247 -1.48 1.96 -22.84
N ASN A 248 -1.77 0.74 -23.28
CA ASN A 248 -2.21 0.44 -24.65
C ASN A 248 -1.31 1.09 -25.73
N GLY A 249 0.01 1.13 -25.48
CA GLY A 249 1.01 1.72 -26.39
C GLY A 249 1.14 3.24 -26.32
N GLN A 250 0.33 3.93 -25.52
CA GLN A 250 0.34 5.38 -25.35
C GLN A 250 1.01 5.79 -24.02
N ASP A 251 1.59 6.98 -24.00
CA ASP A 251 2.14 7.55 -22.76
C ASP A 251 1.00 7.79 -21.76
N ILE A 252 1.25 7.53 -20.47
CA ILE A 252 0.21 7.55 -19.43
C ILE A 252 -0.62 8.83 -19.41
N LEU A 253 0.00 10.00 -19.62
CA LEU A 253 -0.69 11.30 -19.59
C LEU A 253 -1.48 11.61 -20.86
N GLU A 254 -1.21 10.88 -21.94
CA GLU A 254 -1.90 10.97 -23.22
C GLU A 254 -2.99 9.91 -23.38
N ALA A 255 -2.82 8.76 -22.71
CA ALA A 255 -3.74 7.64 -22.77
C ALA A 255 -5.18 8.02 -22.41
N GLU A 256 -6.13 7.53 -23.20
CA GLU A 256 -7.55 7.73 -22.92
C GLU A 256 -8.03 6.82 -21.79
N ALA A 257 -8.67 7.42 -20.79
CA ALA A 257 -9.23 6.68 -19.67
C ALA A 257 -10.48 5.90 -20.13
N PRO A 258 -10.59 4.58 -19.84
CA PRO A 258 -11.82 3.85 -20.10
C PRO A 258 -13.01 4.47 -19.36
N PRO A 259 -14.23 4.38 -19.90
CA PRO A 259 -15.41 4.96 -19.27
C PRO A 259 -15.67 4.32 -17.91
N LEU A 260 -15.91 5.17 -16.91
CA LEU A 260 -16.15 4.77 -15.54
C LEU A 260 -17.31 5.55 -14.93
N GLU A 261 -18.40 4.84 -14.67
CA GLU A 261 -19.40 5.26 -13.69
C GLU A 261 -18.79 5.07 -12.29
N ASP A 262 -18.87 6.14 -11.49
CA ASP A 262 -18.30 6.18 -10.15
C ASP A 262 -18.94 5.17 -9.22
N PHE A 263 -18.18 4.71 -8.23
CA PHE A 263 -18.67 3.78 -7.21
C PHE A 263 -17.98 4.07 -5.88
N ARG A 264 -18.61 3.57 -4.80
CA ARG A 264 -18.10 3.71 -3.44
C ARG A 264 -17.15 2.57 -3.12
N PHE A 265 -16.02 2.88 -2.50
CA PHE A 265 -15.04 1.88 -2.07
C PHE A 265 -14.41 2.21 -0.71
N MET A 266 -13.71 1.22 -0.16
CA MET A 266 -12.93 1.37 1.08
C MET A 266 -11.49 1.79 0.78
N LEU A 267 -11.18 3.02 1.19
CA LEU A 267 -9.85 3.60 1.00
C LEU A 267 -8.86 3.12 2.08
N GLY A 268 -9.31 2.98 3.31
CA GLY A 268 -8.48 2.66 4.48
C GLY A 268 -9.33 2.31 5.69
N ASN A 269 -8.69 1.96 6.80
CA ASN A 269 -9.41 1.79 8.06
C ASN A 269 -10.13 3.10 8.42
N GLY A 270 -11.42 3.03 8.73
CA GLY A 270 -12.28 4.21 8.98
C GLY A 270 -12.63 5.08 7.76
N MET A 271 -12.01 4.87 6.59
CA MET A 271 -12.30 5.63 5.36
C MET A 271 -13.13 4.80 4.38
N ARG A 272 -14.38 4.56 4.77
CA ARG A 272 -15.37 3.84 3.95
C ARG A 272 -16.11 4.82 3.04
N ASN A 273 -16.76 4.29 2.01
CA ASN A 273 -17.67 5.02 1.13
C ASN A 273 -17.06 6.24 0.42
N LYS A 274 -15.79 6.16 0.02
CA LYS A 274 -15.14 7.18 -0.80
C LYS A 274 -15.51 7.01 -2.26
N SER A 275 -15.65 8.13 -3.00
CA SER A 275 -15.78 8.11 -4.45
C SER A 275 -14.49 7.59 -5.07
N PHE A 276 -14.58 6.53 -5.87
CA PHE A 276 -13.42 6.01 -6.60
C PHE A 276 -12.91 7.05 -7.59
N LYS A 277 -13.82 7.62 -8.40
CA LYS A 277 -13.47 8.57 -9.44
C LYS A 277 -12.83 9.81 -8.87
N GLU A 278 -13.42 10.41 -7.83
CA GLU A 278 -12.86 11.61 -7.17
C GLU A 278 -11.44 11.35 -6.66
N TYR A 279 -11.24 10.22 -5.97
CA TYR A 279 -9.95 9.89 -5.37
C TYR A 279 -8.85 9.68 -6.41
N PHE A 280 -9.09 8.84 -7.43
CA PHE A 280 -8.03 8.45 -8.37
C PHE A 280 -7.86 9.41 -9.55
N SER A 281 -8.93 10.08 -10.01
CA SER A 281 -8.82 10.98 -11.17
C SER A 281 -8.15 12.31 -10.84
N THR A 282 -8.20 12.77 -9.59
CA THR A 282 -7.69 14.09 -9.20
C THR A 282 -6.20 14.26 -9.53
N GLN A 283 -5.35 13.29 -9.17
CA GLN A 283 -3.91 13.37 -9.48
C GLN A 283 -3.64 13.30 -10.97
N TYR A 284 -4.40 12.45 -11.68
CA TYR A 284 -4.28 12.29 -13.12
C TYR A 284 -4.63 13.57 -13.89
N GLN A 285 -5.76 14.21 -13.57
CA GLN A 285 -6.15 15.46 -14.23
C GLN A 285 -5.15 16.58 -13.97
N LYS A 286 -4.68 16.71 -12.73
CA LYS A 286 -3.63 17.68 -12.36
C LYS A 286 -2.34 17.45 -13.15
N ALA A 287 -1.94 16.19 -13.33
CA ALA A 287 -0.76 15.86 -14.14
C ALA A 287 -0.95 16.21 -15.61
N LYS A 288 -2.13 15.96 -16.20
CA LYS A 288 -2.43 16.39 -17.58
C LYS A 288 -2.35 17.91 -17.74
N GLU A 289 -2.86 18.66 -16.77
CA GLU A 289 -2.76 20.13 -16.80
C GLU A 289 -1.31 20.61 -16.77
N TYR A 290 -0.44 19.99 -15.97
CA TYR A 290 0.97 20.33 -15.96
C TYR A 290 1.69 19.89 -17.24
N TYR A 291 1.37 18.70 -17.74
CA TYR A 291 1.93 18.17 -18.98
C TYR A 291 1.69 19.10 -20.18
N ARG A 292 0.46 19.65 -20.30
CA ARG A 292 0.11 20.63 -21.34
C ARG A 292 0.92 21.94 -21.29
N ARG A 293 1.59 22.23 -20.17
CA ARG A 293 2.38 23.46 -19.95
C ARG A 293 3.90 23.24 -20.09
N LEU A 294 4.34 21.99 -20.24
CA LEU A 294 5.76 21.64 -20.40
C LEU A 294 6.27 22.05 -21.77
#